data_AF-A0AAX1VYY2-F1
#
_entry.id   AF-A0AAX1VYY2-F1
#
_cell.length_a   1.000
_cell.length_b   1.000
_cell.length_c   1.000
_cell.angle_alpha   90.00
_cell.angle_beta   90.00
_cell.angle_gamma   90.00
#
_symmetry.space_group_name_H-M   'P 1'
#
loop_
_entity.id
_entity.type
_entity.pdbx_description
1 polymer ?
#
loop_
_entity_poly.entity_id
_entity_poly.type
_entity_poly.pdbx_seq_one_letter_code
_entity_poly.pdbx_strand_id
1 'polypeptide(L)'
;MDNPFQMITDTFHPDYRVNLSIQGLDGSIMLTLSNECGVVAKRLISAAQRNDPQRLRKLIESVQFGIAIERGESAIKILAAMTDGATLKKTPGPANGLWSQSQAAVNAGV
;
A
#
# COMPACT_ATOMS: atom_id res chain seq x y z
N MET A 1 -13.88 5.05 19.34
CA MET A 1 -14.63 4.12 18.46
C MET A 1 -14.25 4.47 17.03
N ASP A 2 -13.31 3.76 16.43
CA ASP A 2 -12.89 3.98 15.04
C ASP A 2 -13.90 3.34 14.09
N ASN A 3 -14.93 4.09 13.70
CA ASN A 3 -15.86 3.64 12.67
C ASN A 3 -15.12 3.59 11.32
N PRO A 4 -15.03 2.44 10.66
CA PRO A 4 -14.27 2.29 9.42
C PRO A 4 -14.76 3.21 8.30
N PHE A 5 -16.07 3.49 8.27
CA PHE A 5 -16.63 4.43 7.28
C PHE A 5 -16.20 5.87 7.56
N GLN A 6 -16.15 6.27 8.83
CA GLN A 6 -15.66 7.61 9.20
C GLN A 6 -14.19 7.75 8.85
N MET A 7 -13.37 6.73 9.12
CA MET A 7 -11.95 6.78 8.76
C MET A 7 -11.73 6.99 7.26
N ILE A 8 -12.48 6.27 6.41
CA ILE A 8 -12.42 6.47 4.95
C ILE A 8 -12.90 7.87 4.59
N THR A 9 -14.06 8.29 5.11
CA THR A 9 -14.64 9.61 4.83
C THR A 9 -13.69 10.71 5.24
N ASP A 10 -13.24 10.76 6.49
CA ASP A 10 -12.36 11.80 7.03
C ASP A 10 -11.04 11.91 6.24
N THR A 11 -10.55 10.78 5.71
CA THR A 11 -9.30 10.78 4.93
C THR A 11 -9.48 11.38 3.52
N PHE A 12 -10.61 11.12 2.85
CA PHE A 12 -10.80 11.48 1.44
C PHE A 12 -11.75 12.67 1.21
N HIS A 13 -12.63 12.98 2.16
CA HIS A 13 -13.62 14.04 2.05
C HIS A 13 -13.05 15.45 1.81
N PRO A 14 -11.84 15.82 2.30
CA PRO A 14 -11.25 17.13 1.99
C PRO A 14 -11.05 17.38 0.50
N ASP A 15 -10.69 16.34 -0.26
CA ASP A 15 -10.28 16.46 -1.68
C ASP A 15 -11.24 15.76 -2.65
N TYR A 16 -12.09 14.86 -2.15
CA TYR A 16 -12.93 13.99 -2.98
C TYR A 16 -14.34 13.84 -2.40
N ARG A 17 -15.31 13.72 -3.29
CA ARG A 17 -16.64 13.20 -2.96
C ARG A 17 -16.52 11.69 -2.74
N VAL A 18 -16.80 11.27 -1.51
CA VAL A 18 -16.77 9.88 -1.08
C VAL A 18 -18.16 9.26 -1.27
N ASN A 19 -18.25 8.20 -2.06
CA ASN A 19 -19.47 7.38 -2.17
C ASN A 19 -19.17 5.95 -1.73
N LEU A 20 -19.99 5.44 -0.81
CA LEU A 20 -19.90 4.10 -0.25
C LEU A 20 -21.21 3.38 -0.55
N SER A 21 -21.16 2.34 -1.38
CA SER A 21 -22.35 1.54 -1.74
C SER A 21 -22.18 0.09 -1.36
N ILE A 22 -23.21 -0.52 -0.77
CA ILE A 22 -23.20 -1.96 -0.44
C ILE A 22 -23.40 -2.74 -1.73
N GLN A 23 -22.53 -3.72 -2.00
CA GLN A 23 -22.54 -4.49 -3.25
C GLN A 23 -23.10 -5.91 -3.09
N GLY A 24 -23.07 -6.46 -1.88
CA GLY A 24 -23.52 -7.82 -1.63
C GLY A 24 -24.00 -8.05 -0.20
N LEU A 25 -24.69 -9.17 -0.01
CA LEU A 25 -25.14 -9.65 1.30
C LEU A 25 -23.96 -10.07 2.20
N ASP A 26 -22.77 -10.24 1.62
CA ASP A 26 -21.51 -10.48 2.31
C ASP A 26 -20.97 -9.24 3.05
N GLY A 27 -21.65 -8.09 2.90
CA GLY A 27 -21.25 -6.83 3.51
C GLY A 27 -20.07 -6.16 2.82
N SER A 28 -19.76 -6.56 1.59
CA SER A 28 -18.82 -5.85 0.74
C SER A 28 -19.36 -4.48 0.35
N ILE A 29 -18.46 -3.49 0.31
CA ILE A 29 -18.77 -2.12 -0.05
C ILE A 29 -17.89 -1.67 -1.20
N MET A 30 -18.45 -0.93 -2.14
CA MET A 30 -17.70 -0.23 -3.17
C MET A 30 -17.44 1.19 -2.70
N LEU A 31 -16.17 1.52 -2.52
CA LEU A 31 -15.68 2.88 -2.38
C LEU A 31 -15.50 3.49 -3.77
N THR A 32 -16.15 4.62 -4.02
CA THR A 32 -15.93 5.44 -5.21
C THR A 32 -15.52 6.83 -4.77
N LEU A 33 -14.37 7.28 -5.23
CA LEU A 33 -13.84 8.62 -5.02
C LEU A 33 -13.96 9.40 -6.32
N SER A 34 -14.56 10.58 -6.24
CA SER A 34 -14.78 11.42 -7.40
C SER A 34 -14.49 12.89 -7.09
N ASN A 35 -14.11 13.64 -8.11
CA ASN A 35 -13.94 15.09 -8.06
C ASN A 35 -14.64 15.72 -9.28
N GLU A 36 -14.33 16.98 -9.56
CA GLU A 36 -14.93 17.73 -10.67
C GLU A 36 -14.58 17.15 -12.05
N CYS A 37 -13.47 16.41 -12.17
CA CYS A 37 -13.05 15.74 -13.40
C CYS A 37 -13.69 14.35 -13.59
N GLY A 38 -14.43 13.84 -12.60
CA GLY A 38 -15.08 12.53 -12.64
C GLY A 38 -14.57 11.58 -11.56
N VAL A 39 -14.64 10.27 -11.85
CA VAL A 39 -14.22 9.21 -10.91
C VAL A 39 -12.70 9.09 -10.93
N VAL A 40 -12.08 9.27 -9.77
CA VAL A 40 -10.62 9.22 -9.58
C VAL A 40 -10.16 7.85 -9.09
N ALA A 41 -10.96 7.19 -8.25
CA ALA A 41 -10.67 5.85 -7.80
C ALA A 41 -11.95 5.07 -7.51
N LYS A 42 -11.90 3.75 -7.75
CA LYS A 42 -12.97 2.82 -7.42
C LYS A 42 -12.37 1.56 -6.82
N ARG A 43 -12.82 1.18 -5.62
CA ARG A 43 -12.26 0.05 -4.87
C ARG A 43 -13.35 -0.75 -4.17
N LEU A 44 -13.36 -2.06 -4.42
CA LEU A 44 -14.16 -2.99 -3.64
C LEU A 44 -13.45 -3.27 -2.30
N ILE A 45 -14.19 -3.18 -1.20
CA ILE A 45 -13.73 -3.43 0.16
C ILE A 45 -14.58 -4.54 0.73
N SER A 46 -13.96 -5.66 1.07
CA SER A 46 -14.64 -6.76 1.75
C SER A 46 -14.95 -6.44 3.21
N ALA A 47 -15.95 -7.10 3.78
CA ALA A 47 -16.26 -6.96 5.21
C ALA A 47 -15.04 -7.28 6.10
N ALA A 48 -14.23 -8.27 5.72
CA ALA A 48 -13.01 -8.64 6.45
C ALA A 48 -11.95 -7.52 6.44
N GLN A 49 -11.83 -6.76 5.36
CA GLN A 49 -10.92 -5.61 5.30
C GLN A 49 -11.45 -4.41 6.09
N ARG A 50 -12.77 -4.19 6.04
CA ARG A 50 -13.44 -3.09 6.76
C ARG A 50 -13.41 -3.29 8.27
N ASN A 51 -13.59 -4.53 8.72
CA ASN A 51 -13.67 -4.85 10.15
C ASN A 51 -12.29 -4.95 10.83
N ASP A 52 -11.19 -4.95 10.06
CA ASP A 52 -9.82 -4.97 10.56
C ASP A 52 -9.19 -3.57 10.37
N PRO A 53 -8.95 -2.81 11.46
CA PRO A 53 -8.41 -1.46 11.40
C PRO A 53 -7.04 -1.38 10.70
N GLN A 54 -6.20 -2.40 10.83
CA GLN A 54 -4.87 -2.41 10.20
C GLN A 54 -4.99 -2.61 8.70
N ARG A 55 -5.87 -3.52 8.26
CA ARG A 55 -6.15 -3.72 6.83
C ARG A 55 -6.81 -2.50 6.21
N LEU A 56 -7.69 -1.83 6.95
CA LEU A 56 -8.34 -0.63 6.49
C LEU A 56 -7.35 0.51 6.26
N ARG A 57 -6.43 0.75 7.20
CA ARG A 57 -5.36 1.75 7.03
C ARG A 57 -4.51 1.46 5.79
N LYS A 58 -4.05 0.22 5.63
CA LYS A 58 -3.29 -0.20 4.44
C LYS A 58 -4.08 -0.02 3.14
N LEU A 59 -5.40 -0.23 3.19
CA LEU A 59 -6.27 -0.02 2.04
C LEU A 59 -6.35 1.47 1.68
N ILE A 60 -6.51 2.34 2.68
CA ILE A 60 -6.54 3.79 2.50
C ILE A 60 -5.21 4.27 1.90
N GLU A 61 -4.08 3.86 2.47
CA GLU A 61 -2.74 4.19 1.95
C GLU A 61 -2.56 3.71 0.50
N SER A 62 -3.00 2.48 0.20
CA SER A 62 -2.93 1.94 -1.16
C SER A 62 -3.77 2.75 -2.16
N VAL A 63 -4.94 3.25 -1.74
CA VAL A 63 -5.79 4.09 -2.59
C VAL A 63 -5.16 5.47 -2.78
N GLN A 64 -4.64 6.11 -1.73
CA GLN A 64 -3.93 7.38 -1.83
C GLN A 64 -2.72 7.27 -2.78
N PHE A 65 -1.95 6.20 -2.64
CA PHE A 65 -0.82 5.93 -3.52
C PHE A 65 -1.29 5.80 -4.97
N GLY A 66 -2.30 4.96 -5.24
CA GLY A 66 -2.85 4.80 -6.59
C GLY A 66 -3.29 6.12 -7.22
N ILE A 67 -4.00 6.97 -6.46
CA ILE A 67 -4.44 8.28 -6.96
C ILE A 67 -3.25 9.19 -7.28
N ALA A 68 -2.20 9.16 -6.46
CA ALA A 68 -1.05 10.00 -6.69
C ALA A 68 -0.22 9.58 -7.91
N ILE A 69 -0.14 8.27 -8.18
CA ILE A 69 0.41 7.75 -9.44
C ILE A 69 -0.34 8.32 -10.63
N GLU A 70 -1.68 8.24 -10.60
CA GLU A 70 -2.54 8.75 -11.69
C GLU A 70 -2.45 10.27 -11.86
N ARG A 71 -2.20 11.02 -10.77
CA ARG A 71 -1.95 12.47 -10.82
C ARG A 71 -0.56 12.86 -11.33
N GLY A 72 0.32 11.90 -11.56
CA GLY A 72 1.71 12.16 -11.94
C GLY A 72 2.55 12.75 -10.79
N GLU A 73 2.06 12.71 -9.55
CA GLU A 73 2.91 12.94 -8.39
C GLU A 73 3.83 11.73 -8.28
N SER A 74 5.14 11.96 -8.43
CA SER A 74 6.11 10.89 -8.56
C SER A 74 5.97 9.90 -7.40
N ALA A 75 5.62 8.65 -7.73
CA ALA A 75 5.53 7.49 -6.83
C ALA A 75 6.63 7.48 -5.77
N ILE A 76 7.84 7.85 -6.22
CA ILE A 76 9.08 7.91 -5.46
C ILE A 76 9.02 8.95 -4.34
N LYS A 77 8.41 10.11 -4.56
CA LYS A 77 8.27 11.18 -3.56
C LYS A 77 7.31 10.80 -2.44
N ILE A 78 6.26 10.02 -2.77
CA ILE A 78 5.30 9.52 -1.79
C ILE A 78 5.85 8.31 -1.04
N LEU A 79 6.53 7.40 -1.72
CA LEU A 79 7.28 6.32 -1.07
C LEU A 79 8.36 6.88 -0.13
N ALA A 80 9.05 7.96 -0.52
CA ALA A 80 9.99 8.66 0.34
C ALA A 80 9.30 9.26 1.57
N ALA A 81 8.20 10.00 1.40
CA ALA A 81 7.44 10.55 2.52
C ALA A 81 6.88 9.48 3.49
N MET A 82 6.47 8.31 2.98
CA MET A 82 6.04 7.18 3.80
C MET A 82 7.22 6.47 4.51
N THR A 83 8.42 6.55 3.93
CA THR A 83 9.65 5.93 4.49
C THR A 83 10.34 6.86 5.50
N ASP A 84 10.24 8.18 5.35
CA ASP A 84 10.82 9.17 6.27
C ASP A 84 10.19 9.14 7.68
N GLY A 85 8.97 8.61 7.83
CA GLY A 85 8.33 8.39 9.13
C GLY A 85 8.78 7.11 9.86
N ALA A 86 9.43 6.18 9.16
CA ALA A 86 10.04 5.01 9.75
C ALA A 86 11.53 5.29 9.91
N THR A 87 11.96 5.64 11.13
CA THR A 87 13.38 5.59 11.50
C THR A 87 13.92 4.21 11.13
N LEU A 88 14.55 4.11 9.96
CA LEU A 88 15.32 2.97 9.54
C LEU A 88 16.45 2.87 10.56
N LYS A 89 16.24 2.06 11.61
CA LYS A 89 17.35 1.38 12.27
C LYS A 89 18.04 0.61 11.16
N LYS A 90 19.10 1.23 10.65
CA LYS A 90 20.07 0.73 9.69
C LYS A 90 20.59 -0.61 10.18
N THR A 91 19.94 -1.70 9.78
CA THR A 91 20.52 -3.04 9.86
C THR A 91 21.52 -3.17 8.72
N PRO A 92 22.80 -3.46 8.99
CA PRO A 92 23.76 -3.73 7.93
C PRO A 92 23.63 -5.17 7.45
N GLY A 93 23.48 -5.36 6.14
CA GLY A 93 23.90 -6.58 5.43
C GLY A 93 22.90 -7.17 4.45
N PRO A 94 23.36 -7.94 3.43
CA PRO A 94 24.72 -8.46 3.28
C PRO A 94 25.50 -7.84 2.11
N ALA A 95 26.82 -7.75 2.29
CA ALA A 95 27.78 -7.41 1.26
C ALA A 95 27.79 -8.50 0.17
N ASN A 96 27.65 -8.05 -1.07
CA ASN A 96 27.79 -8.87 -2.25
C ASN A 96 29.30 -9.17 -2.46
N GLY A 97 29.70 -10.44 -2.42
CA GLY A 97 31.06 -10.83 -2.81
C GLY A 97 31.62 -12.06 -2.11
N LEU A 98 31.17 -13.27 -2.48
CA LEU A 98 32.04 -14.44 -2.53
C LEU A 98 31.44 -15.54 -3.42
N TRP A 99 31.59 -15.36 -4.72
CA TRP A 99 31.50 -16.45 -5.69
C TRP A 99 32.85 -17.19 -5.64
N SER A 100 33.05 -18.01 -4.60
CA SER A 100 34.17 -18.95 -4.57
C SER A 100 33.79 -20.18 -5.40
N GLN A 101 34.24 -20.12 -6.64
CA GLN A 101 34.37 -21.23 -7.57
C GLN A 101 35.03 -22.44 -6.89
N SER A 102 34.24 -23.48 -6.62
CA SER A 102 34.77 -24.81 -6.26
C SER A 102 35.28 -25.49 -7.54
N GLN A 103 36.52 -25.20 -7.92
CA GLN A 103 37.31 -26.13 -8.74
C GLN A 103 37.87 -27.20 -7.80
N ALA A 104 37.28 -28.39 -7.85
CA ALA A 104 37.85 -29.60 -7.29
C ALA A 104 39.08 -30.01 -8.10
N ALA A 105 40.25 -29.49 -7.72
CA ALA A 105 41.53 -30.06 -8.11
C ALA A 105 41.82 -31.24 -7.16
N VAL A 106 41.45 -32.46 -7.57
CA VAL A 106 41.99 -33.68 -6.97
C VAL A 106 43.35 -33.95 -7.58
N ASN A 107 44.42 -33.76 -6.82
CA ASN A 107 45.70 -34.37 -7.13
C ASN A 107 46.54 -34.60 -5.85
N ALA A 108 47.35 -35.66 -5.90
CA ALA A 108 48.17 -36.31 -4.87
C ALA A 108 47.41 -37.32 -3.99
N GLY A 109 47.75 -38.62 -3.93
CA GLY A 109 48.85 -39.39 -4.49
C GLY A 109 49.15 -40.57 -3.55
N VAL A 110 49.25 -41.80 -4.10
CA VAL A 110 50.14 -42.92 -3.69
C VAL A 110 50.32 -43.80 -4.92
#